data_AF-X6LP17-F1
#
_entry.id   AF-X6LP17-F1
#
_cell.length_a   1.000
_cell.length_b   1.000
_cell.length_c   1.000
_cell.angle_alpha   90.00
_cell.angle_beta   90.00
_cell.angle_gamma   90.00
#
_symmetry.space_group_name_H-M   'P 1'
#
loop_
_entity.id
_entity.type
_entity.pdbx_description
1 polymer ?
#
loop_
_entity_poly.entity_id
_entity_poly.type
_entity_poly.pdbx_seq_one_letter_code
_entity_poly.pdbx_strand_id
1 'polypeptide(L)'
;MLVCEKPYSWQLLLDHNLLSCEDAVFLFDSKFASDTATMTSYDHLHKVINCMQVGKKVVLYKLKSIHECLYDMLNQRYSIDSLVYSIFCLICLFVFFFFLAKAEQAFFGRFERQYISYASSLPSLYFGKVSTFKKHLCDRYGLSGDEELLELFCGFNDDTIPSAISHILLQRKPQSQNDHETKQLTEKLLTLFYPLRHPAKIVDLAMKSFRTVNYTNQSFDTFEQVLDTAKENCNKEMLLILTCDLEYNSFQCKWNSKRISDYMKVNHLEKDVTNFFESSMTNILVLQYQHKTNDLTQFFQIKCILESAHSLYWKKSNNETPAKEKLVVLIVHNVMGQKNPFPIIFSQFKQTLFFCKTIEIFTNILLWKYFE
;
A
#
# COMPACT_ATOMS: atom_id res chain seq x y z
N MET A 1 -21.49 3.99 2.29
CA MET A 1 -20.46 4.95 1.85
C MET A 1 -19.42 5.08 2.92
N LEU A 2 -18.18 4.77 2.57
CA LEU A 2 -17.05 4.94 3.47
C LEU A 2 -16.38 6.28 3.17
N VAL A 3 -16.32 7.10 4.20
CA VAL A 3 -15.65 8.39 4.17
C VAL A 3 -14.26 8.18 4.73
N CYS A 4 -13.26 8.19 3.84
CA CYS A 4 -11.87 8.02 4.23
C CYS A 4 -11.24 9.38 4.50
N GLU A 5 -10.51 9.48 5.61
CA GLU A 5 -9.68 10.65 5.90
C GLU A 5 -8.60 10.82 4.83
N LYS A 6 -7.96 9.72 4.45
CA LYS A 6 -6.85 9.68 3.50
C LYS A 6 -7.06 8.64 2.40
N PRO A 7 -6.46 8.82 1.21
CA PRO A 7 -6.55 7.90 0.07
C PRO A 7 -6.32 6.42 0.33
N TYR A 8 -5.49 6.09 1.31
CA TYR A 8 -5.12 4.71 1.64
C TYR A 8 -5.96 4.09 2.76
N SER A 9 -6.80 4.86 3.49
CA SER A 9 -7.50 4.35 4.68
C SER A 9 -8.49 3.22 4.37
N TRP A 10 -8.95 3.11 3.11
CA TRP A 10 -9.83 2.01 2.70
C TRP A 10 -9.13 0.64 2.74
N GLN A 11 -7.80 0.60 2.72
CA GLN A 11 -7.03 -0.65 2.80
C GLN A 11 -7.28 -1.41 4.10
N LEU A 12 -7.68 -0.71 5.17
CA LEU A 12 -8.13 -1.32 6.43
C LEU A 12 -9.20 -2.39 6.21
N LEU A 13 -10.07 -2.25 5.21
CA LEU A 13 -11.07 -3.27 4.93
C LEU A 13 -10.47 -4.58 4.42
N LEU A 14 -9.40 -4.50 3.63
CA LEU A 14 -8.65 -5.67 3.16
C LEU A 14 -7.80 -6.24 4.29
N ASP A 15 -7.09 -5.37 5.02
CA ASP A 15 -6.20 -5.77 6.11
C ASP A 15 -6.96 -6.48 7.25
N HIS A 16 -8.16 -6.01 7.60
CA HIS A 16 -9.02 -6.63 8.60
C HIS A 16 -9.91 -7.76 8.08
N ASN A 17 -9.73 -8.21 6.83
CA ASN A 17 -10.56 -9.23 6.18
C ASN A 17 -12.07 -8.91 6.19
N LEU A 18 -12.43 -7.62 6.26
CA LEU A 18 -13.82 -7.15 6.13
C LEU A 18 -14.30 -7.22 4.67
N LEU A 19 -13.35 -7.05 3.75
CA LEU A 19 -13.48 -7.34 2.33
C LEU A 19 -12.40 -8.35 1.92
N SER A 20 -12.79 -9.29 1.07
CA SER A 20 -11.89 -10.21 0.40
C SER A 20 -11.79 -9.83 -1.08
N CYS A 21 -10.61 -9.94 -1.67
CA CYS A 21 -10.41 -9.79 -3.12
C CYS A 21 -11.17 -10.85 -3.94
N GLU A 22 -11.70 -11.90 -3.31
CA GLU A 22 -12.49 -12.95 -3.95
C GLU A 22 -13.98 -12.57 -4.11
N ASP A 23 -14.51 -11.93 -3.06
CA ASP A 23 -15.93 -11.61 -2.92
C ASP A 23 -16.28 -10.20 -3.39
N ALA A 24 -15.26 -9.38 -3.63
CA ALA A 24 -15.39 -7.99 -4.03
C ALA A 24 -14.68 -7.70 -5.36
N VAL A 25 -15.36 -6.97 -6.25
CA VAL A 25 -14.77 -6.40 -7.45
C VAL A 25 -14.45 -4.94 -7.21
N PHE A 26 -13.17 -4.59 -7.34
CA PHE A 26 -12.68 -3.22 -7.19
C PHE A 26 -12.66 -2.51 -8.54
N LEU A 27 -13.40 -1.41 -8.64
CA LEU A 27 -13.46 -0.57 -9.84
C LEU A 27 -12.80 0.77 -9.53
N PHE A 28 -11.83 1.14 -10.36
CA PHE A 28 -11.02 2.35 -10.22
C PHE A 28 -11.18 3.23 -11.45
N ASP A 29 -11.17 4.55 -11.25
CA ASP A 29 -10.99 5.50 -12.36
C ASP A 29 -9.56 5.42 -12.91
N SER A 30 -9.36 4.53 -13.89
CA SER A 30 -8.05 4.19 -14.45
C SER A 30 -7.24 5.43 -14.84
N LYS A 31 -5.94 5.40 -14.52
CA LYS A 31 -4.97 6.47 -14.87
C LYS A 31 -3.93 6.02 -15.90
N PHE A 32 -4.17 4.91 -16.60
CA PHE A 32 -3.33 4.46 -17.69
C PHE A 32 -3.57 5.29 -18.96
N ALA A 33 -2.53 5.54 -19.75
CA ALA A 33 -2.51 6.60 -20.77
C ALA A 33 -3.56 6.44 -21.89
N SER A 34 -3.92 5.20 -22.23
CA SER A 34 -4.89 4.89 -23.30
C SER A 34 -6.26 4.43 -22.76
N ASP A 35 -6.49 4.49 -21.46
CA ASP A 35 -7.80 4.20 -20.88
C ASP A 35 -8.67 5.47 -20.94
N THR A 36 -9.58 5.52 -21.91
CA THR A 36 -10.50 6.66 -22.09
C THR A 36 -11.68 6.57 -21.14
N ALA A 37 -12.04 7.68 -20.49
CA ALA A 37 -13.12 7.76 -19.49
C ALA A 37 -14.49 7.24 -19.99
N THR A 38 -14.79 7.36 -21.29
CA THR A 38 -16.06 6.91 -21.86
C THR A 38 -16.16 5.39 -22.00
N MET A 39 -15.14 4.73 -22.58
CA MET A 39 -15.12 3.26 -22.67
C MET A 39 -15.08 2.60 -21.28
N THR A 40 -14.26 3.14 -20.37
CA THR A 40 -14.15 2.59 -19.01
C THR A 40 -15.46 2.70 -18.23
N SER A 41 -16.27 3.73 -18.47
CA SER A 41 -17.55 3.90 -17.79
C SER A 41 -18.59 2.84 -18.16
N TYR A 42 -18.69 2.47 -19.46
CA TYR A 42 -19.55 1.37 -19.89
C TYR A 42 -19.06 0.02 -19.35
N ASP A 43 -17.75 -0.23 -19.40
CA ASP A 43 -17.15 -1.44 -18.85
C ASP A 43 -17.40 -1.56 -17.33
N HIS A 44 -17.25 -0.44 -16.59
CA HIS A 44 -17.57 -0.40 -15.17
C HIS A 44 -19.04 -0.70 -14.92
N LEU A 45 -19.97 -0.09 -15.67
CA LEU A 45 -21.40 -0.36 -15.50
C LEU A 45 -21.74 -1.83 -15.77
N HIS A 46 -21.19 -2.42 -16.83
CA HIS A 46 -21.35 -3.85 -17.10
C HIS A 46 -20.80 -4.72 -15.97
N LYS A 47 -19.62 -4.38 -15.41
CA LYS A 47 -19.07 -5.08 -14.24
C LYS A 47 -19.98 -4.95 -13.02
N VAL A 48 -20.58 -3.77 -12.77
CA VAL A 48 -21.57 -3.59 -11.69
C VAL A 48 -22.77 -4.49 -11.91
N ILE A 49 -23.38 -4.47 -13.10
CA ILE A 49 -24.55 -5.30 -13.44
C ILE A 49 -24.25 -6.79 -13.24
N ASN A 50 -23.10 -7.26 -13.73
CA ASN A 50 -22.68 -8.65 -13.56
C ASN A 50 -22.48 -9.01 -12.08
N CYS A 51 -21.87 -8.12 -11.28
CA CYS A 51 -21.72 -8.36 -9.85
C CYS A 51 -23.06 -8.40 -9.12
N MET A 52 -24.01 -7.55 -9.51
CA MET A 52 -25.37 -7.60 -9.00
C MET A 52 -26.04 -8.93 -9.34
N GLN A 53 -25.94 -9.42 -10.58
CA GLN A 53 -26.54 -10.70 -10.98
C GLN A 53 -25.97 -11.91 -10.24
N VAL A 54 -24.68 -11.87 -9.89
CA VAL A 54 -23.97 -12.99 -9.23
C VAL A 54 -23.98 -12.86 -7.70
N GLY A 55 -24.36 -11.70 -7.15
CA GLY A 55 -24.30 -11.44 -5.70
C GLY A 55 -22.90 -11.14 -5.17
N LYS A 56 -22.02 -10.58 -6.01
CA LYS A 56 -20.70 -10.11 -5.59
C LYS A 56 -20.75 -8.67 -5.10
N LYS A 57 -19.86 -8.33 -4.16
CA LYS A 57 -19.69 -6.97 -3.66
C LYS A 57 -18.96 -6.14 -4.72
N VAL A 58 -19.30 -4.86 -4.81
CA VAL A 58 -18.59 -3.92 -5.69
C VAL A 58 -18.05 -2.77 -4.88
N VAL A 59 -16.77 -2.48 -5.10
CA VAL A 59 -16.08 -1.36 -4.51
C VAL A 59 -15.83 -0.32 -5.59
N LEU A 60 -16.34 0.89 -5.37
CA LEU A 60 -16.22 1.99 -6.32
C LEU A 60 -15.23 3.04 -5.77
N TYR A 61 -14.11 3.23 -6.47
CA TYR A 61 -13.06 4.17 -6.08
C TYR A 61 -12.93 5.32 -7.08
N LYS A 62 -13.32 6.54 -6.66
CA LYS A 62 -13.29 7.77 -7.46
C LYS A 62 -14.04 7.71 -8.80
N LEU A 63 -15.10 6.90 -8.89
CA LEU A 63 -15.85 6.68 -10.13
C LEU A 63 -17.04 7.63 -10.32
N LYS A 64 -16.74 8.93 -10.46
CA LYS A 64 -17.79 9.95 -10.67
C LYS A 64 -18.60 9.76 -11.95
N SER A 65 -17.97 9.22 -13.00
CA SER A 65 -18.59 9.10 -14.32
C SER A 65 -19.81 8.18 -14.36
N ILE A 66 -19.94 7.25 -13.41
CA ILE A 66 -21.06 6.31 -13.35
C ILE A 66 -22.09 6.67 -12.26
N HIS A 67 -21.88 7.74 -11.47
CA HIS A 67 -22.79 8.10 -10.38
C HIS A 67 -24.23 8.29 -10.85
N GLU A 68 -24.44 9.01 -11.96
CA GLU A 68 -25.77 9.21 -12.56
C GLU A 68 -26.40 7.88 -13.01
N CYS A 69 -25.62 6.98 -13.63
CA CYS A 69 -26.11 5.67 -14.06
C CYS A 69 -26.51 4.76 -12.90
N LEU A 70 -25.89 4.95 -11.73
CA LEU A 70 -26.18 4.18 -10.52
C LEU A 70 -27.33 4.77 -9.70
N TYR A 71 -27.87 5.93 -10.09
CA TYR A 71 -28.82 6.70 -9.28
C TYR A 71 -30.08 5.90 -8.92
N ASP A 72 -30.73 5.29 -9.90
CA ASP A 72 -31.97 4.54 -9.69
C ASP A 72 -31.74 3.25 -8.89
N MET A 73 -30.63 2.57 -9.16
CA MET A 73 -30.21 1.39 -8.41
C MET A 73 -30.00 1.72 -6.93
N LEU A 74 -29.35 2.84 -6.62
CA LEU A 74 -29.09 3.27 -5.24
C LEU A 74 -30.35 3.74 -4.50
N ASN A 75 -31.43 4.05 -5.20
CA ASN A 75 -32.73 4.36 -4.57
C ASN A 75 -33.42 3.13 -3.99
N GLN A 76 -32.92 1.91 -4.25
CA GLN A 76 -33.48 0.64 -3.75
C GLN A 76 -34.98 0.47 -4.06
N ARG A 77 -35.44 1.06 -5.17
CA ARG A 77 -36.83 0.95 -5.64
C ARG A 77 -36.93 -0.16 -6.66
N TYR A 78 -37.14 -1.38 -6.18
CA TYR A 78 -37.24 -2.57 -7.03
C TYR A 78 -38.72 -2.84 -7.37
N SER A 79 -39.01 -3.15 -8.64
CA SER A 79 -40.33 -3.62 -9.06
C SER A 79 -40.48 -5.11 -8.76
N ILE A 80 -41.64 -5.50 -8.22
CA ILE A 80 -41.94 -6.86 -7.74
C ILE A 80 -42.02 -7.87 -8.91
N ASP A 81 -42.31 -7.40 -10.13
CA ASP A 81 -42.54 -8.26 -11.30
C ASP A 81 -41.27 -8.86 -11.93
N SER A 82 -40.09 -8.49 -11.43
CA SER A 82 -38.83 -9.15 -11.78
C SER A 82 -38.22 -9.81 -10.55
N LEU A 83 -38.66 -11.03 -10.25
CA LEU A 83 -38.14 -11.97 -9.24
C LEU A 83 -36.63 -12.28 -9.35
N VAL A 84 -35.89 -11.58 -10.22
CA VAL A 84 -34.50 -11.87 -10.63
C VAL A 84 -33.48 -10.87 -10.05
N TYR A 85 -33.89 -9.72 -9.49
CA TYR A 85 -32.93 -8.64 -9.13
C TYR A 85 -32.99 -8.12 -7.69
N SER A 86 -33.55 -8.87 -6.74
CA SER A 86 -33.38 -8.57 -5.31
C SER A 86 -32.02 -9.05 -4.78
N ILE A 87 -30.95 -8.70 -5.48
CA ILE A 87 -29.59 -9.05 -5.05
C ILE A 87 -28.98 -7.80 -4.41
N PHE A 88 -28.85 -7.87 -3.09
CA PHE A 88 -28.17 -6.86 -2.28
C PHE A 88 -26.71 -6.74 -2.71
N CYS A 89 -26.42 -5.81 -3.61
CA CYS A 89 -25.05 -5.43 -3.89
C CYS A 89 -24.62 -4.45 -2.79
N LEU A 90 -23.74 -4.89 -1.89
CA LEU A 90 -23.06 -3.98 -0.97
C LEU A 90 -22.11 -3.11 -1.81
N ILE A 91 -22.58 -1.91 -2.16
CA ILE A 91 -21.76 -0.93 -2.87
C ILE A 91 -21.00 -0.12 -1.84
N CYS A 92 -19.73 -0.47 -1.67
CA CYS A 92 -18.79 0.31 -0.89
C CYS A 92 -18.28 1.46 -1.78
N LEU A 93 -18.97 2.59 -1.71
CA LEU A 93 -18.51 3.83 -2.31
C LEU A 93 -17.47 4.48 -1.39
N PHE A 94 -16.23 4.66 -1.88
CA PHE A 94 -15.19 5.38 -1.16
C PHE A 94 -15.17 6.85 -1.57
N VAL A 95 -15.52 7.72 -0.64
CA VAL A 95 -15.57 9.17 -0.85
C VAL A 95 -14.53 9.82 0.04
N PHE A 96 -13.69 10.65 -0.56
CA PHE A 96 -12.74 11.48 0.18
C PHE A 96 -13.46 12.66 0.82
N PHE A 97 -13.11 12.95 2.07
CA PHE A 97 -13.69 14.02 2.88
C PHE A 97 -13.75 15.38 2.13
N PHE A 98 -12.78 15.64 1.25
CA PHE A 98 -12.69 16.89 0.48
C PHE A 98 -13.63 17.00 -0.74
N PHE A 99 -14.33 15.93 -1.13
CA PHE A 99 -15.10 15.88 -2.39
C PHE A 99 -16.62 15.98 -2.24
N LEU A 100 -17.14 16.24 -1.05
CA LEU A 100 -18.56 16.58 -0.86
C LEU A 100 -18.85 18.00 -1.36
N ALA A 101 -18.79 18.17 -2.69
CA ALA A 101 -19.35 19.34 -3.34
C ALA A 101 -20.87 19.36 -3.12
N LYS A 102 -21.43 20.55 -2.90
CA LYS A 102 -22.87 20.79 -2.68
C LYS A 102 -23.78 20.14 -3.73
N ALA A 103 -23.30 19.94 -4.96
CA ALA A 103 -24.05 19.38 -6.08
C ALA A 103 -24.41 17.88 -5.94
N GLU A 104 -23.70 17.11 -5.12
CA GLU A 104 -23.91 15.65 -5.00
C GLU A 104 -24.57 15.25 -3.65
N GLN A 105 -25.08 16.22 -2.89
CA GLN A 105 -25.63 15.99 -1.55
C GLN A 105 -26.81 15.00 -1.55
N ALA A 106 -27.66 15.03 -2.58
CA ALA A 106 -28.75 14.08 -2.74
C ALA A 106 -28.22 12.66 -2.99
N PHE A 107 -27.23 12.50 -3.87
CA PHE A 107 -26.59 11.21 -4.17
C PHE A 107 -25.98 10.59 -2.91
N PHE A 108 -25.16 11.36 -2.19
CA PHE A 108 -24.54 10.89 -0.94
C PHE A 108 -25.50 10.78 0.25
N GLY A 109 -26.69 11.37 0.17
CA GLY A 109 -27.72 11.25 1.20
C GLY A 109 -28.34 9.86 1.30
N ARG A 110 -28.16 9.03 0.26
CA ARG A 110 -28.77 7.69 0.15
C ARG A 110 -27.94 6.57 0.76
N PHE A 111 -26.68 6.86 1.07
CA PHE A 111 -25.79 5.87 1.65
C PHE A 111 -25.74 6.01 3.17
N GLU A 112 -25.74 4.88 3.87
CA GLU A 112 -25.23 4.84 5.24
C GLU A 112 -23.76 5.29 5.23
N ARG A 113 -23.42 6.25 6.09
CA ARG A 113 -22.09 6.87 6.12
C ARG A 113 -21.29 6.34 7.28
N GLN A 114 -20.11 5.82 6.99
CA GLN A 114 -19.17 5.37 7.99
C GLN A 114 -17.82 6.05 7.74
N TYR A 115 -17.21 6.56 8.81
CA TYR A 115 -15.90 7.19 8.75
C TYR A 115 -14.81 6.17 9.06
N ILE A 116 -13.71 6.21 8.30
CA ILE A 116 -12.57 5.32 8.54
C ILE A 116 -11.23 6.05 8.40
N SER A 117 -10.35 5.82 9.37
CA SER A 117 -8.96 6.26 9.40
C SER A 117 -8.15 5.25 10.23
N TYR A 118 -6.84 5.15 10.00
CA TYR A 118 -6.01 4.24 10.80
C TYR A 118 -5.96 4.69 12.26
N ALA A 119 -5.91 6.00 12.52
CA ALA A 119 -6.00 6.55 13.87
C ALA A 119 -7.32 6.19 14.58
N SER A 120 -8.47 6.35 13.92
CA SER A 120 -9.79 6.09 14.52
C SER A 120 -10.12 4.60 14.67
N SER A 121 -9.51 3.74 13.85
CA SER A 121 -9.74 2.29 13.89
C SER A 121 -8.94 1.57 14.98
N LEU A 122 -7.96 2.24 15.60
CA LEU A 122 -7.22 1.67 16.71
C LEU A 122 -8.08 1.60 18.00
N PRO A 123 -7.96 0.51 18.79
CA PRO A 123 -8.57 0.47 20.11
C PRO A 123 -7.98 1.56 21.02
N SER A 124 -8.81 2.14 21.89
CA SER A 124 -8.44 3.28 22.75
C SER A 124 -7.18 3.04 23.61
N LEU A 125 -6.94 1.79 24.01
CA LEU A 125 -5.74 1.36 24.74
C LEU A 125 -4.42 1.69 24.01
N TYR A 126 -4.44 1.80 22.67
CA TYR A 126 -3.25 2.04 21.86
C TYR A 126 -3.03 3.52 21.51
N PHE A 127 -3.98 4.42 21.80
CA PHE A 127 -3.82 5.85 21.48
C PHE A 127 -2.63 6.47 22.20
N GLY A 128 -2.45 6.19 23.50
CA GLY A 128 -1.27 6.63 24.25
C GLY A 128 0.04 5.97 23.76
N LYS A 129 -0.03 4.80 23.12
CA LYS A 129 1.15 4.10 22.59
C LYS A 129 1.67 4.75 21.32
N VAL A 130 0.81 5.36 20.50
CA VAL A 130 1.22 6.09 19.29
C VAL A 130 2.17 7.23 19.65
N SER A 131 1.77 8.10 20.58
CA SER A 131 2.60 9.23 21.02
C SER A 131 3.85 8.78 21.77
N THR A 132 3.72 7.76 22.63
CA THR A 132 4.86 7.18 23.35
C THR A 132 5.91 6.61 22.39
N PHE A 133 5.48 5.88 21.36
CA PHE A 133 6.38 5.32 20.36
C PHE A 133 7.01 6.39 19.46
N LYS A 134 6.24 7.43 19.09
CA LYS A 134 6.77 8.59 18.36
C LYS A 134 7.92 9.24 19.13
N LYS A 135 7.72 9.50 20.43
CA LYS A 135 8.77 10.02 21.32
C LYS A 135 9.96 9.06 21.42
N HIS A 136 9.71 7.75 21.53
CA HIS A 136 10.76 6.75 21.56
C HIS A 136 11.62 6.76 20.28
N LEU A 137 11.04 6.97 19.10
CA LEU A 137 11.81 7.13 17.86
C LEU A 137 12.70 8.38 17.92
N CYS A 138 12.15 9.52 18.37
CA CYS A 138 12.95 10.75 18.53
C CYS A 138 14.11 10.54 19.51
N ASP A 139 13.84 10.00 20.69
CA ASP A 139 14.86 9.73 21.71
C ASP A 139 15.94 8.76 21.20
N ARG A 140 15.53 7.71 20.46
CA ARG A 140 16.45 6.68 19.93
C ARG A 140 17.41 7.23 18.88
N TYR A 141 16.94 8.14 18.02
CA TYR A 141 17.76 8.72 16.94
C TYR A 141 18.34 10.09 17.29
N GLY A 142 18.09 10.61 18.50
CA GLY A 142 18.57 11.91 18.95
C GLY A 142 17.93 13.08 18.20
N LEU A 143 16.67 12.94 17.80
CA LEU A 143 15.97 13.95 17.00
C LEU A 143 15.46 15.09 17.87
N SER A 144 15.49 16.32 17.36
CA SER A 144 15.03 17.50 18.09
C SER A 144 13.50 17.65 18.12
N GLY A 145 12.79 16.95 17.23
CA GLY A 145 11.34 17.01 17.16
C GLY A 145 10.74 16.15 16.05
N ASP A 146 9.41 16.20 15.97
CA ASP A 146 8.61 15.37 15.06
C ASP A 146 8.88 15.66 13.57
N GLU A 147 9.33 16.87 13.23
CA GLU A 147 9.64 17.26 11.85
C GLU A 147 10.83 16.45 11.30
N GLU A 148 11.82 16.13 12.12
CA GLU A 148 12.96 15.34 11.70
C GLU A 148 12.62 13.86 11.45
N LEU A 149 11.48 13.38 11.97
CA LEU A 149 10.97 12.04 11.61
C LEU A 149 10.57 11.97 10.14
N LEU A 150 10.07 13.08 9.57
CA LEU A 150 9.71 13.16 8.15
C LEU A 150 10.95 13.05 7.25
N GLU A 151 12.08 13.59 7.70
CA GLU A 151 13.36 13.50 7.01
C GLU A 151 13.99 12.11 7.16
N LEU A 152 13.86 11.51 8.35
CA LEU A 152 14.39 10.16 8.63
C LEU A 152 13.59 9.07 7.90
N PHE A 153 12.27 9.21 7.82
CA PHE A 153 11.37 8.23 7.22
C PHE A 153 10.59 8.88 6.08
N CYS A 154 11.10 8.74 4.85
CA CYS A 154 10.50 9.34 3.66
C CYS A 154 9.06 8.82 3.43
N GLY A 155 8.06 9.67 3.64
CA GLY A 155 6.64 9.27 3.58
C GLY A 155 5.94 9.11 4.93
N PHE A 156 6.65 9.35 6.04
CA PHE A 156 6.07 9.32 7.37
C PHE A 156 4.95 10.35 7.52
N ASN A 157 3.87 9.95 8.19
CA ASN A 157 2.71 10.78 8.47
C ASN A 157 1.99 10.27 9.73
N ASP A 158 0.90 10.94 10.08
CA ASP A 158 0.14 10.64 11.30
C ASP A 158 -0.49 9.23 11.32
N ASP A 159 -0.70 8.60 10.16
CA ASP A 159 -1.21 7.23 10.03
C ASP A 159 -0.09 6.17 9.97
N THR A 160 1.18 6.56 9.89
CA THR A 160 2.30 5.61 9.76
C THR A 160 2.45 4.72 11.01
N ILE A 161 2.43 5.32 12.21
CA ILE A 161 2.48 4.54 13.46
C ILE A 161 1.17 3.78 13.69
N PRO A 162 -0.03 4.39 13.53
CA PRO A 162 -1.28 3.66 13.64
C PRO A 162 -1.42 2.44 12.73
N SER A 163 -1.01 2.57 11.47
CA SER A 163 -1.01 1.44 10.53
C SER A 163 -0.03 0.34 10.94
N ALA A 164 1.16 0.68 11.45
CA ALA A 164 2.13 -0.29 11.98
C ALA A 164 1.55 -1.08 13.16
N ILE A 165 0.90 -0.39 14.10
CA ILE A 165 0.26 -1.04 15.26
C ILE A 165 -0.86 -1.97 14.77
N SER A 166 -1.74 -1.49 13.89
CA SER A 166 -2.83 -2.31 13.34
C SER A 166 -2.30 -3.57 12.66
N HIS A 167 -1.25 -3.43 11.85
CA HIS A 167 -0.58 -4.55 11.18
C HIS A 167 -0.03 -5.59 12.15
N ILE A 168 0.64 -5.17 13.23
CA ILE A 168 1.15 -6.09 14.26
C ILE A 168 0.01 -6.81 14.99
N LEU A 169 -1.09 -6.09 15.28
CA LEU A 169 -2.26 -6.68 15.94
C LEU A 169 -2.93 -7.73 15.08
N LEU A 170 -3.01 -7.50 13.77
CA LEU A 170 -3.56 -8.46 12.80
C LEU A 170 -2.74 -9.75 12.69
N GLN A 171 -1.42 -9.68 12.86
CA GLN A 171 -0.54 -10.85 12.85
C GLN A 171 -0.62 -11.67 14.15
N ARG A 172 -1.25 -11.14 15.20
CA ARG A 172 -1.29 -11.79 16.51
C ARG A 172 -2.48 -12.75 16.62
N LYS A 173 -2.22 -14.01 16.99
CA LYS A 173 -3.28 -14.92 17.46
C LYS A 173 -3.86 -14.40 18.79
N PRO A 174 -5.17 -14.56 19.06
CA PRO A 174 -5.82 -13.98 20.24
C PRO A 174 -5.40 -14.72 21.51
N GLN A 175 -4.28 -14.36 22.12
CA GLN A 175 -3.89 -14.84 23.45
C GLN A 175 -3.33 -13.71 24.33
N SER A 176 -4.03 -13.55 25.46
CA SER A 176 -3.80 -12.85 26.73
C SER A 176 -3.01 -11.54 26.76
N GLN A 177 -3.72 -10.51 27.24
CA GLN A 177 -3.23 -9.18 27.55
C GLN A 177 -2.49 -9.14 28.90
N ASN A 178 -1.25 -8.67 28.92
CA ASN A 178 -0.45 -8.40 30.13
C ASN A 178 0.66 -7.38 29.82
N ASP A 179 1.18 -6.65 30.82
CA ASP A 179 2.16 -5.55 30.65
C ASP A 179 3.47 -5.91 29.92
N HIS A 180 3.84 -7.20 29.85
CA HIS A 180 4.91 -7.70 28.99
C HIS A 180 4.68 -7.43 27.49
N GLU A 181 3.45 -7.15 27.07
CA GLU A 181 3.08 -6.81 25.71
C GLU A 181 3.65 -5.48 25.23
N THR A 182 3.87 -4.51 26.13
CA THR A 182 4.28 -3.16 25.71
C THR A 182 5.71 -3.14 25.21
N LYS A 183 6.63 -3.87 25.87
CA LYS A 183 8.02 -4.01 25.39
C LYS A 183 8.07 -4.80 24.08
N GLN A 184 7.32 -5.89 24.00
CA GLN A 184 7.26 -6.72 22.78
C GLN A 184 6.68 -5.96 21.58
N LEU A 185 5.68 -5.09 21.79
CA LEU A 185 5.13 -4.25 20.73
C LEU A 185 6.15 -3.23 20.24
N THR A 186 6.84 -2.53 21.15
CA THR A 186 7.87 -1.55 20.79
C THR A 186 8.99 -2.20 19.98
N GLU A 187 9.47 -3.38 20.37
CA GLU A 187 10.49 -4.12 19.62
C GLU A 187 10.01 -4.50 18.21
N LYS A 188 8.78 -5.01 18.08
CA LYS A 188 8.19 -5.33 16.77
C LYS A 188 8.02 -4.09 15.89
N LEU A 189 7.59 -2.97 16.47
CA LEU A 189 7.50 -1.70 15.75
C LEU A 189 8.88 -1.25 15.29
N LEU A 190 9.91 -1.31 16.15
CA LEU A 190 11.27 -0.96 15.76
C LEU A 190 11.75 -1.80 14.57
N THR A 191 11.45 -3.10 14.56
CA THR A 191 11.78 -3.98 13.42
C THR A 191 11.10 -3.54 12.13
N LEU A 192 9.84 -3.09 12.18
CA LEU A 192 9.13 -2.56 11.00
C LEU A 192 9.71 -1.24 10.50
N PHE A 193 10.16 -0.37 11.39
CA PHE A 193 10.71 0.95 11.03
C PHE A 193 12.19 0.90 10.63
N TYR A 194 12.96 -0.06 11.14
CA TYR A 194 14.39 -0.19 10.86
C TYR A 194 14.75 -0.19 9.36
N PRO A 195 14.08 -0.95 8.48
CA PRO A 195 14.40 -0.92 7.05
C PRO A 195 13.92 0.35 6.32
N LEU A 196 13.18 1.25 6.99
CA LEU A 196 12.57 2.44 6.38
C LEU A 196 13.37 3.73 6.59
N ARG A 197 14.54 3.65 7.21
CA ARG A 197 15.37 4.81 7.53
C ARG A 197 16.09 5.34 6.30
N HIS A 198 16.13 6.65 6.14
CA HIS A 198 16.86 7.31 5.08
C HIS A 198 18.38 7.31 5.39
N PRO A 199 19.22 6.65 4.58
CA PRO A 199 20.66 6.53 4.84
C PRO A 199 21.36 7.87 4.99
N ALA A 200 21.07 8.85 4.12
CA ALA A 200 21.70 10.18 4.21
C ALA A 200 21.41 10.89 5.54
N LYS A 201 20.17 10.86 6.04
CA LYS A 201 19.83 11.46 7.34
C LYS A 201 20.48 10.69 8.49
N ILE A 202 20.56 9.37 8.40
CA ILE A 202 21.27 8.55 9.38
C ILE A 202 22.77 8.92 9.46
N VAL A 203 23.44 9.10 8.33
CA VAL A 203 24.83 9.55 8.27
C VAL A 203 24.99 10.96 8.83
N ASP A 204 24.09 11.88 8.48
CA ASP A 204 24.08 13.25 9.02
C ASP A 204 23.93 13.25 10.56
N LEU A 205 23.02 12.44 11.10
CA LEU A 205 22.83 12.27 12.55
C LEU A 205 24.07 11.67 13.22
N ALA A 206 24.70 10.66 12.61
CA ALA A 206 25.93 10.06 13.13
C ALA A 206 27.09 11.07 13.17
N MET A 207 27.20 11.94 12.17
CA MET A 207 28.20 13.01 12.11
C MET A 207 27.95 14.11 13.13
N LYS A 208 26.68 14.45 13.42
CA LYS A 208 26.33 15.45 14.43
C LYS A 208 26.46 14.91 15.86
N SER A 209 26.22 13.62 16.06
CA SER A 209 26.11 12.98 17.37
C SER A 209 27.40 12.28 17.77
N PHE A 210 28.49 13.03 17.99
CA PHE A 210 29.79 12.47 18.37
C PHE A 210 29.83 11.69 19.71
N ARG A 211 28.76 11.64 20.52
CA ARG A 211 28.87 11.20 21.94
C ARG A 211 27.81 10.29 22.56
N THR A 212 26.67 9.97 21.94
CA THR A 212 25.57 9.34 22.72
C THR A 212 24.80 8.18 22.08
N VAL A 213 24.83 7.99 20.76
CA VAL A 213 24.05 6.92 20.12
C VAL A 213 25.00 5.92 19.46
N ASN A 214 24.83 4.63 19.78
CA ASN A 214 25.67 3.57 19.25
C ASN A 214 25.19 3.19 17.84
N TYR A 215 25.72 3.86 16.81
CA TYR A 215 25.37 3.65 15.39
C TYR A 215 25.98 2.36 14.80
N THR A 216 26.57 1.48 15.62
CA THR A 216 27.34 0.29 15.18
C THR A 216 26.50 -0.82 14.52
N ASN A 217 25.17 -0.83 14.73
CA ASN A 217 24.23 -1.74 14.06
C ASN A 217 23.31 -1.00 13.09
N GLN A 218 23.89 -0.39 12.05
CA GLN A 218 23.15 0.37 11.05
C GLN A 218 23.48 -0.04 9.62
N SER A 219 23.66 -1.34 9.40
CA SER A 219 23.68 -1.88 8.05
C SER A 219 22.34 -1.65 7.37
N PHE A 220 22.41 -1.34 6.08
CA PHE A 220 21.28 -1.34 5.17
C PHE A 220 21.41 -2.57 4.28
N ASP A 221 20.32 -3.31 4.13
CA ASP A 221 20.30 -4.50 3.31
C ASP A 221 20.41 -4.13 1.83
N THR A 222 21.18 -4.91 1.07
CA THR A 222 21.21 -4.79 -0.38
C THR A 222 19.91 -5.33 -0.98
N PHE A 223 19.59 -4.94 -2.22
CA PHE A 223 18.41 -5.46 -2.91
C PHE A 223 18.40 -7.00 -2.98
N GLU A 224 19.57 -7.61 -3.17
CA GLU A 224 19.74 -9.07 -3.18
C GLU A 224 19.40 -9.69 -1.82
N GLN A 225 19.92 -9.13 -0.73
CA GLN A 225 19.62 -9.59 0.63
C GLN A 225 18.13 -9.47 0.99
N VAL A 226 17.50 -8.34 0.61
CA VAL A 226 16.06 -8.12 0.80
C VAL A 226 15.26 -9.16 0.02
N LEU A 227 15.64 -9.42 -1.23
CA LEU A 227 14.97 -10.37 -2.10
C LEU A 227 15.09 -11.80 -1.57
N ASP A 228 16.28 -12.21 -1.14
CA ASP A 228 16.53 -13.55 -0.61
C ASP A 228 15.73 -13.80 0.67
N THR A 229 15.69 -12.81 1.58
CA THR A 229 14.82 -12.86 2.77
C THR A 229 13.34 -12.94 2.42
N ALA A 230 12.91 -12.27 1.35
CA ALA A 230 11.52 -12.27 0.91
C ALA A 230 11.11 -13.57 0.21
N LYS A 231 12.04 -14.26 -0.48
CA LYS A 231 11.77 -15.57 -1.11
C LYS A 231 11.32 -16.61 -0.09
N GLU A 232 11.94 -16.64 1.09
CA GLU A 232 11.59 -17.57 2.18
C GLU A 232 10.14 -17.39 2.68
N ASN A 233 9.52 -16.23 2.44
CA ASN A 233 8.16 -15.90 2.89
C ASN A 233 7.21 -15.53 1.73
N CYS A 234 7.55 -15.89 0.49
CA CYS A 234 6.81 -15.46 -0.72
C CYS A 234 5.35 -15.93 -0.80
N ASN A 235 5.01 -16.99 -0.05
CA ASN A 235 3.63 -17.48 0.08
C ASN A 235 2.74 -16.63 0.98
N LYS A 236 3.33 -15.79 1.83
CA LYS A 236 2.63 -14.96 2.81
C LYS A 236 2.71 -13.47 2.49
N GLU A 237 3.78 -13.04 1.84
CA GLU A 237 4.10 -11.62 1.71
C GLU A 237 4.49 -11.26 0.27
N MET A 238 4.04 -10.07 -0.14
CA MET A 238 4.58 -9.36 -1.30
C MET A 238 5.48 -8.23 -0.82
N LEU A 239 6.44 -7.83 -1.63
CA LEU A 239 7.44 -6.84 -1.24
C LEU A 239 7.13 -5.48 -1.88
N LEU A 240 7.04 -4.44 -1.05
CA LEU A 240 6.96 -3.04 -1.47
C LEU A 240 8.27 -2.34 -1.12
N ILE A 241 9.01 -1.90 -2.13
CA ILE A 241 10.28 -1.23 -1.97
C ILE A 241 10.10 0.24 -2.28
N LEU A 242 10.37 1.11 -1.30
CA LEU A 242 10.41 2.55 -1.51
C LEU A 242 11.83 2.96 -1.89
N THR A 243 11.99 3.84 -2.87
CA THR A 243 13.31 4.36 -3.25
C THR A 243 13.22 5.80 -3.73
N CYS A 244 14.26 6.59 -3.51
CA CYS A 244 14.38 7.96 -4.05
C CYS A 244 15.43 8.04 -5.17
N ASP A 245 16.23 6.98 -5.35
CA ASP A 245 17.37 6.94 -6.26
C ASP A 245 17.41 5.59 -6.96
N LEU A 246 16.93 5.53 -8.20
CA LEU A 246 17.08 4.35 -9.04
C LEU A 246 17.65 4.76 -10.41
N GLU A 247 18.83 4.25 -10.77
CA GLU A 247 19.27 4.28 -12.15
C GLU A 247 18.44 3.27 -12.96
N TYR A 248 17.36 3.78 -13.53
CA TYR A 248 16.31 2.98 -14.16
C TYR A 248 16.82 1.94 -15.15
N ASN A 249 17.80 2.27 -15.97
CA ASN A 249 18.23 1.40 -17.07
C ASN A 249 19.11 0.23 -16.59
N SER A 250 20.06 0.49 -15.69
CA SER A 250 20.95 -0.56 -15.16
C SER A 250 20.18 -1.55 -14.29
N PHE A 251 19.28 -1.04 -13.44
CA PHE A 251 18.42 -1.86 -12.62
C PHE A 251 17.45 -2.71 -13.46
N GLN A 252 16.86 -2.11 -14.49
CA GLN A 252 15.94 -2.80 -15.39
C GLN A 252 16.59 -3.96 -16.13
N CYS A 253 17.81 -3.76 -16.65
CA CYS A 253 18.56 -4.82 -17.31
C CYS A 253 18.93 -5.95 -16.36
N LYS A 254 19.36 -5.64 -15.13
CA LYS A 254 19.79 -6.64 -14.14
C LYS A 254 18.63 -7.51 -13.65
N TRP A 255 17.45 -6.91 -13.41
CA TRP A 255 16.33 -7.57 -12.74
C TRP A 255 15.14 -7.87 -13.64
N ASN A 256 15.24 -7.61 -14.95
CA ASN A 256 14.15 -7.73 -15.92
C ASN A 256 12.84 -7.07 -15.43
N SER A 257 12.97 -5.94 -14.76
CA SER A 257 11.83 -5.24 -14.14
C SER A 257 11.04 -4.47 -15.19
N LYS A 258 9.72 -4.39 -15.04
CA LYS A 258 8.84 -3.68 -15.98
C LYS A 258 8.37 -2.37 -15.39
N ARG A 259 8.31 -1.30 -16.19
CA ARG A 259 7.82 0.00 -15.71
C ARG A 259 6.31 0.05 -15.90
N ILE A 260 5.62 0.56 -14.90
CA ILE A 260 4.17 0.80 -14.98
C ILE A 260 3.84 1.76 -16.12
N SER A 261 4.72 2.72 -16.41
CA SER A 261 4.58 3.68 -17.51
C SER A 261 4.55 3.02 -18.89
N ASP A 262 5.07 1.80 -19.03
CA ASP A 262 5.15 1.09 -20.31
C ASP A 262 3.80 0.42 -20.67
N TYR A 263 2.92 0.24 -19.68
CA TYR A 263 1.56 -0.24 -19.90
C TYR A 263 0.66 0.93 -20.30
N MET A 264 0.11 0.86 -21.51
CA MET A 264 -0.82 1.87 -22.00
C MET A 264 -2.25 1.71 -21.45
N LYS A 265 -2.64 0.48 -21.08
CA LYS A 265 -3.99 0.12 -20.60
C LYS A 265 -3.89 -0.81 -19.39
N VAL A 266 -4.86 -0.71 -18.46
CA VAL A 266 -4.88 -1.59 -17.28
C VAL A 266 -4.98 -3.08 -17.67
N ASN A 267 -5.76 -3.43 -18.69
CA ASN A 267 -5.93 -4.82 -19.12
C ASN A 267 -4.60 -5.47 -19.59
N HIS A 268 -3.64 -4.67 -20.06
CA HIS A 268 -2.31 -5.20 -20.43
C HIS A 268 -1.52 -5.59 -19.18
N LEU A 269 -1.62 -4.79 -18.11
CA LEU A 269 -1.01 -5.13 -16.83
C LEU A 269 -1.68 -6.37 -16.22
N GLU A 270 -3.01 -6.41 -16.20
CA GLU A 270 -3.76 -7.58 -15.70
C GLU A 270 -3.33 -8.86 -16.41
N LYS A 271 -3.29 -8.85 -17.75
CA LYS A 271 -2.85 -9.99 -18.55
C LYS A 271 -1.42 -10.42 -18.23
N ASP A 272 -0.51 -9.46 -18.05
CA ASP A 272 0.88 -9.76 -17.74
C ASP A 272 1.06 -10.35 -16.34
N VAL A 273 0.32 -9.85 -15.35
CA VAL A 273 0.27 -10.42 -14.00
C VAL A 273 -0.30 -11.83 -14.01
N THR A 274 -1.41 -12.06 -14.73
CA THR A 274 -1.98 -13.42 -14.92
C THR A 274 -0.96 -14.36 -15.55
N ASN A 275 -0.32 -13.95 -16.65
CA ASN A 275 0.71 -14.73 -17.32
C ASN A 275 1.88 -15.07 -16.37
N PHE A 276 2.28 -14.16 -15.50
CA PHE A 276 3.33 -14.42 -14.52
C PHE A 276 2.95 -15.55 -13.55
N PHE A 277 1.75 -15.52 -12.98
CA PHE A 277 1.29 -16.55 -12.05
C PHE A 277 1.07 -17.91 -12.73
N GLU A 278 0.65 -17.91 -14.00
CA GLU A 278 0.47 -19.13 -14.81
C GLU A 278 1.78 -19.69 -15.38
N SER A 279 2.81 -18.85 -15.55
CA SER A 279 4.09 -19.23 -16.13
C SER A 279 4.84 -20.25 -15.27
N SER A 280 5.47 -21.23 -15.90
CA SER A 280 6.36 -22.18 -15.22
C SER A 280 7.82 -21.72 -15.11
N MET A 281 8.18 -20.63 -15.82
CA MET A 281 9.56 -20.20 -16.08
C MET A 281 10.03 -19.02 -15.23
N THR A 282 9.09 -18.23 -14.70
CA THR A 282 9.41 -16.99 -13.97
C THR A 282 8.95 -17.09 -12.52
N ASN A 283 9.86 -16.86 -11.57
CA ASN A 283 9.53 -16.95 -10.15
C ASN A 283 9.45 -15.57 -9.47
N ILE A 284 9.90 -14.51 -10.16
CA ILE A 284 9.95 -13.15 -9.62
C ILE A 284 9.33 -12.20 -10.64
N LEU A 285 8.40 -11.37 -10.17
CA LEU A 285 7.83 -10.25 -10.91
C LEU A 285 8.27 -8.95 -10.25
N VAL A 286 9.03 -8.11 -10.96
CA VAL A 286 9.47 -6.81 -10.47
C VAL A 286 8.79 -5.71 -11.28
N LEU A 287 7.95 -4.91 -10.63
CA LEU A 287 7.26 -3.77 -11.22
C LEU A 287 7.79 -2.46 -10.65
N GLN A 288 7.98 -1.45 -11.50
CA GLN A 288 8.42 -0.12 -11.09
C GLN A 288 7.33 0.92 -11.30
N TYR A 289 6.86 1.50 -10.20
CA TYR A 289 5.90 2.59 -10.17
C TYR A 289 6.60 3.91 -9.82
N GLN A 290 6.34 4.98 -10.58
CA GLN A 290 6.84 6.31 -10.27
C GLN A 290 5.76 7.13 -9.58
N HIS A 291 5.98 7.49 -8.33
CA HIS A 291 5.09 8.37 -7.59
C HIS A 291 5.35 9.82 -8.01
N LYS A 292 4.32 10.52 -8.51
CA LYS A 292 4.44 11.90 -9.02
C LYS A 292 3.50 12.90 -8.35
N THR A 293 2.36 12.44 -7.86
CA THR A 293 1.28 13.30 -7.35
C THR A 293 0.61 12.67 -6.15
N ASN A 294 -0.23 13.42 -5.44
CA ASN A 294 -1.02 12.89 -4.31
C ASN A 294 -2.13 11.92 -4.76
N ASP A 295 -2.35 11.77 -6.07
CA ASP A 295 -3.33 10.83 -6.58
C ASP A 295 -2.75 9.40 -6.60
N LEU A 296 -3.13 8.61 -5.61
CA LEU A 296 -2.73 7.21 -5.46
C LEU A 296 -3.64 6.23 -6.24
N THR A 297 -4.56 6.72 -7.08
CA THR A 297 -5.52 5.85 -7.80
C THR A 297 -4.83 4.77 -8.63
N GLN A 298 -3.82 5.15 -9.43
CA GLN A 298 -3.08 4.18 -10.25
C GLN A 298 -2.38 3.14 -9.39
N PHE A 299 -1.72 3.60 -8.31
CA PHE A 299 -1.03 2.71 -7.37
C PHE A 299 -2.00 1.71 -6.74
N PHE A 300 -3.17 2.17 -6.27
CA PHE A 300 -4.16 1.28 -5.67
C PHE A 300 -4.75 0.28 -6.66
N GLN A 301 -4.98 0.69 -7.90
CA GLN A 301 -5.42 -0.22 -8.95
C GLN A 301 -4.37 -1.33 -9.18
N ILE A 302 -3.09 -0.97 -9.30
CA ILE A 302 -1.98 -1.93 -9.43
C ILE A 302 -1.92 -2.86 -8.21
N LYS A 303 -1.96 -2.29 -7.00
CA LYS A 303 -1.93 -3.04 -5.74
C LYS A 303 -3.07 -4.06 -5.69
N CYS A 304 -4.30 -3.67 -6.01
CA CYS A 304 -5.45 -4.58 -6.04
C CYS A 304 -5.28 -5.72 -7.06
N ILE A 305 -4.75 -5.44 -8.25
CA ILE A 305 -4.50 -6.46 -9.27
C ILE A 305 -3.51 -7.51 -8.74
N LEU A 306 -2.42 -7.05 -8.11
CA LEU A 306 -1.39 -7.93 -7.53
C LEU A 306 -1.92 -8.75 -6.35
N GLU A 307 -2.61 -8.11 -5.40
CA GLU A 307 -3.21 -8.78 -4.22
C GLU A 307 -4.24 -9.84 -4.64
N SER A 308 -5.11 -9.50 -5.60
CA SER A 308 -6.11 -10.43 -6.12
C SER A 308 -5.46 -11.63 -6.79
N ALA A 309 -4.47 -11.41 -7.66
CA ALA A 309 -3.80 -12.48 -8.37
C ALA A 309 -2.98 -13.38 -7.44
N HIS A 310 -2.27 -12.80 -6.47
CA HIS A 310 -1.50 -13.54 -5.46
C HIS A 310 -2.40 -14.42 -4.59
N SER A 311 -3.50 -13.85 -4.08
CA SER A 311 -4.48 -14.59 -3.26
C SER A 311 -5.09 -15.77 -4.03
N LEU A 312 -5.51 -15.54 -5.29
CA LEU A 312 -6.07 -16.59 -6.14
C LEU A 312 -5.06 -17.72 -6.43
N TYR A 313 -3.79 -17.37 -6.64
CA TYR A 313 -2.73 -18.35 -6.91
C TYR A 313 -2.51 -19.30 -5.72
N TRP A 314 -2.33 -18.76 -4.51
CA TRP A 314 -2.04 -19.56 -3.33
C TRP A 314 -3.25 -20.36 -2.81
N LYS A 315 -4.47 -19.92 -3.14
CA LYS A 315 -5.66 -20.73 -2.85
C LYS A 315 -5.75 -21.96 -3.75
N LYS A 316 -5.47 -21.83 -5.05
CA LYS A 316 -5.46 -22.97 -5.98
C LYS A 316 -4.44 -24.03 -5.58
N SER A 317 -3.26 -23.61 -5.15
CA SER A 317 -2.21 -24.55 -4.73
C SER A 317 -2.53 -25.33 -3.47
N ASN A 318 -3.31 -24.77 -2.55
CA ASN A 318 -3.73 -25.52 -1.36
C ASN A 318 -4.64 -26.71 -1.69
N ASN A 319 -5.26 -26.72 -2.89
CA ASN A 319 -6.22 -27.74 -3.29
C ASN A 319 -5.65 -28.81 -4.24
N GLU A 320 -4.61 -28.51 -5.05
CA GLU A 320 -4.28 -29.35 -6.21
C GLU A 320 -2.79 -29.76 -6.35
N THR A 321 -1.81 -28.92 -5.98
CA THR A 321 -0.35 -29.23 -6.05
C THR A 321 0.48 -28.23 -5.24
N PRO A 322 1.70 -28.57 -4.76
CA PRO A 322 2.57 -27.58 -4.10
C PRO A 322 2.87 -26.43 -5.08
N ALA A 323 2.42 -25.23 -4.74
CA ALA A 323 2.67 -24.06 -5.59
C ALA A 323 4.16 -23.81 -5.73
N LYS A 324 4.56 -23.37 -6.91
CA LYS A 324 5.89 -22.81 -7.12
C LYS A 324 6.01 -21.50 -6.35
N GLU A 325 7.18 -21.24 -5.81
CA GLU A 325 7.48 -19.98 -5.16
C GLU A 325 7.39 -18.83 -6.19
N LYS A 326 6.43 -17.93 -5.95
CA LYS A 326 6.18 -16.74 -6.77
C LYS A 326 6.33 -15.51 -5.89
N LEU A 327 7.33 -14.68 -6.19
CA LEU A 327 7.60 -13.45 -5.48
C LEU A 327 7.20 -12.24 -6.32
N VAL A 328 6.35 -11.38 -5.76
CA VAL A 328 5.97 -10.10 -6.36
C VAL A 328 6.70 -8.99 -5.63
N VAL A 329 7.40 -8.15 -6.40
CA VAL A 329 8.13 -6.98 -5.92
C VAL A 329 7.59 -5.75 -6.64
N LEU A 330 7.03 -4.82 -5.88
CA LEU A 330 6.61 -3.51 -6.36
C LEU A 330 7.58 -2.45 -5.84
N ILE A 331 8.29 -1.78 -6.74
CA ILE A 331 9.21 -0.70 -6.41
C ILE A 331 8.50 0.61 -6.65
N VAL A 332 8.41 1.46 -5.63
CA VAL A 332 7.87 2.82 -5.71
C VAL A 332 9.02 3.81 -5.67
N HIS A 333 9.18 4.51 -6.78
CA HIS A 333 10.15 5.59 -6.90
C HIS A 333 9.52 6.92 -6.51
N ASN A 334 9.98 7.48 -5.40
CA ASN A 334 9.71 8.85 -4.99
C ASN A 334 10.61 9.80 -5.78
N VAL A 335 10.04 10.82 -6.40
CA VAL A 335 10.85 11.86 -7.05
C VAL A 335 11.54 12.71 -5.99
N MET A 336 12.87 12.81 -6.06
CA MET A 336 13.66 13.65 -5.15
C MET A 336 13.13 15.09 -5.12
N GLY A 337 12.97 15.65 -3.91
CA GLY A 337 12.45 17.00 -3.69
C GLY A 337 10.93 17.16 -3.84
N GLN A 338 10.19 16.06 -4.01
CA GLN A 338 8.73 16.11 -4.05
C GLN A 338 8.16 16.50 -2.68
N LYS A 339 7.26 17.50 -2.65
CA LYS A 339 6.61 17.99 -1.41
C LYS A 339 5.83 16.91 -0.66
N ASN A 340 5.29 15.94 -1.39
CA ASN A 340 4.42 14.89 -0.86
C ASN A 340 4.99 13.52 -1.27
N PRO A 341 5.93 12.95 -0.50
CA PRO A 341 6.45 11.61 -0.74
C PRO A 341 5.33 10.55 -0.66
N PHE A 342 5.60 9.36 -1.21
CA PHE A 342 4.68 8.24 -1.10
C PHE A 342 4.48 7.86 0.38
N PRO A 343 3.25 7.73 0.88
CA PRO A 343 3.01 7.54 2.31
C PRO A 343 3.43 6.14 2.79
N ILE A 344 4.11 6.09 3.94
CA ILE A 344 4.44 4.82 4.62
C ILE A 344 3.20 4.36 5.38
N ILE A 345 2.57 3.28 4.91
CA ILE A 345 1.35 2.69 5.48
C ILE A 345 1.48 1.17 5.49
N PHE A 346 1.58 0.57 6.66
CA PHE A 346 1.76 -0.88 6.79
C PHE A 346 0.46 -1.62 6.43
N SER A 347 0.55 -2.57 5.50
CA SER A 347 -0.55 -3.40 4.98
C SER A 347 -0.01 -4.80 4.63
N GLN A 348 -0.73 -5.57 3.80
CA GLN A 348 -0.28 -6.90 3.34
C GLN A 348 1.07 -6.93 2.59
N PHE A 349 1.56 -5.77 2.10
CA PHE A 349 2.91 -5.66 1.58
C PHE A 349 3.92 -5.41 2.70
N LYS A 350 4.98 -6.22 2.74
CA LYS A 350 6.15 -5.90 3.57
C LYS A 350 6.87 -4.70 2.95
N GLN A 351 7.01 -3.64 3.73
CA GLN A 351 7.66 -2.40 3.29
C GLN A 351 9.13 -2.38 3.67
N THR A 352 9.95 -1.94 2.73
CA THR A 352 11.38 -1.70 2.94
C THR A 352 11.81 -0.50 2.10
N LEU A 353 12.82 0.24 2.56
CA LEU A 353 13.41 1.34 1.82
C LEU A 353 14.74 0.88 1.23
N PHE A 354 14.95 1.17 -0.05
CA PHE A 354 16.15 0.80 -0.80
C PHE A 354 16.69 2.03 -1.54
N PHE A 355 18.02 2.19 -1.56
CA PHE A 355 18.69 3.22 -2.36
C PHE A 355 19.66 2.53 -3.33
N CYS A 356 19.45 2.74 -4.63
CA CYS A 356 20.30 2.13 -5.66
C CYS A 356 21.64 2.87 -5.81
N LYS A 357 21.73 4.14 -5.37
CA LYS A 357 22.91 4.96 -5.59
C LYS A 357 23.76 5.10 -4.33
N THR A 358 24.94 4.49 -4.44
CA THR A 358 26.23 4.87 -3.85
C THR A 358 26.62 4.44 -2.45
N ILE A 359 26.87 3.13 -2.29
CA ILE A 359 27.96 2.70 -1.39
C ILE A 359 29.33 3.21 -1.91
N GLU A 360 29.51 3.40 -3.22
CA GLU A 360 30.77 3.94 -3.79
C GLU A 360 31.00 5.44 -3.57
N ILE A 361 29.96 6.27 -3.38
CA ILE A 361 30.16 7.67 -2.96
C ILE A 361 30.27 7.78 -1.44
N PHE A 362 29.70 6.87 -0.62
CA PHE A 362 29.91 6.94 0.83
C PHE A 362 31.34 6.58 1.25
N THR A 363 32.04 5.69 0.54
CA THR A 363 33.50 5.54 0.71
C THR A 363 34.26 6.78 0.24
N ASN A 364 33.81 7.47 -0.81
CA ASN A 364 34.48 8.68 -1.32
C ASN A 364 34.16 9.97 -0.54
N ILE A 365 33.00 10.11 0.11
CA ILE A 365 32.64 11.25 0.97
C ILE A 365 33.38 11.17 2.30
N LEU A 366 33.62 9.96 2.82
CA LEU A 366 34.53 9.77 3.97
C LEU A 366 36.00 10.03 3.61
N LEU A 367 36.40 9.89 2.33
CA LEU A 367 37.75 10.21 1.87
C LEU A 367 37.93 11.69 1.48
N TRP A 368 36.88 12.41 1.08
CA TRP A 368 36.99 13.82 0.70
C TRP A 368 37.12 14.79 1.89
N LYS A 369 36.71 14.39 3.10
CA LYS A 369 36.83 15.23 4.31
C LYS A 369 38.15 15.07 5.08
N TYR A 370 39.09 14.29 4.56
CA TYR A 370 40.43 14.11 5.15
C TYR A 370 41.56 14.84 4.41
N PHE A 371 41.23 15.65 3.39
CA PHE A 371 42.20 16.41 2.58
C PHE A 371 41.91 17.92 2.45
N GLU A 372 41.07 18.48 3.32
CA GLU A 372 41.03 19.92 3.65
C GLU A 372 41.27 20.08 5.15
#